data_AF-A0A5B7B0J4-F1
#
_entry.id   AF-A0A5B7B0J4-F1
#
_cell.length_a   1.000
_cell.length_b   1.000
_cell.length_c   1.000
_cell.angle_alpha   90.00
_cell.angle_beta   90.00
_cell.angle_gamma   90.00
#
_symmetry.space_group_name_H-M   'P 1'
#
loop_
_entity.id
_entity.type
_entity.pdbx_description
1 polymer ?
#
loop_
_entity_poly.entity_id
_entity_poly.type
_entity_poly.pdbx_seq_one_letter_code
_entity_poly.pdbx_strand_id
1 'polypeptide(L)'
;MARNEEKAQSMLNRFITMKAEEKKKPKERRPFLASECRDLAEADKWRQQIMREIGRKVAEIQNEGLGEHRLRDLNDEINKLIREKGHWERRIIELGGPNYTKHSAKMTDLEGNIVDVPNPSGRGPGYRYFGAAKKLPGVRELFEKPPELRKRRTRYDIYKRIDASYYGYRDDEDGILEKLEGPAEEKMRAAAMAEWMVMEEIKKEARRAVKSGEVATVSAAAAEILFEEEEDVVEEERRAKEREEEKEKEFVVHVPLPDEKEIEKMVVEKKKMELLSKYASENLVEEQIEAKAMLNIQR
;
A
#
# COMPACT_ATOMS: atom_id res chain seq x y z
N MET A 1 -4.02 66.57 -18.42
CA MET A 1 -3.05 65.69 -19.12
C MET A 1 -3.84 64.70 -19.97
N ALA A 2 -3.60 64.66 -21.29
CA ALA A 2 -4.28 63.72 -22.20
C ALA A 2 -4.03 62.26 -21.80
N ARG A 3 -5.00 61.37 -22.04
CA ARG A 3 -4.86 59.92 -21.77
C ARG A 3 -3.76 59.32 -22.63
N ASN A 4 -3.12 58.24 -22.16
CA ASN A 4 -2.04 57.58 -22.90
C ASN A 4 -2.47 57.10 -24.29
N GLU A 5 -3.74 56.73 -24.47
CA GLU A 5 -4.29 56.38 -25.78
C GLU A 5 -4.30 57.56 -26.76
N GLU A 6 -4.71 58.75 -26.31
CA GLU A 6 -4.71 59.97 -27.13
C GLU A 6 -3.28 60.40 -27.48
N LYS A 7 -2.35 60.29 -26.51
CA LYS A 7 -0.93 60.52 -26.76
C LYS A 7 -0.39 59.54 -27.80
N ALA A 8 -0.70 58.24 -27.68
CA ALA A 8 -0.27 57.23 -28.65
C ALA A 8 -0.86 57.46 -30.05
N GLN A 9 -2.06 58.03 -30.14
CA GLN A 9 -2.72 58.38 -31.39
C GLN A 9 -2.29 59.73 -32.00
N SER A 10 -1.44 60.49 -31.32
CA SER A 10 -0.87 61.74 -31.87
C SER A 10 -0.20 61.50 -33.23
N MET A 11 -0.31 62.49 -34.13
CA MET A 11 0.28 62.45 -35.48
C MET A 11 1.77 62.13 -35.45
N LEU A 12 2.51 62.66 -34.47
CA LEU A 12 3.94 62.39 -34.32
C LEU A 12 4.19 60.92 -33.96
N ASN A 13 3.42 60.37 -33.03
CA ASN A 13 3.59 58.98 -32.61
C ASN A 13 3.19 58.00 -33.73
N ARG A 14 2.12 58.30 -34.47
CA ARG A 14 1.75 57.55 -35.68
C ARG A 14 2.85 57.61 -36.75
N PHE A 15 3.48 58.76 -36.96
CA PHE A 15 4.59 58.91 -37.90
C PHE A 15 5.84 58.14 -37.45
N ILE A 16 6.18 58.19 -36.17
CA ILE A 16 7.29 57.43 -35.59
C ILE A 16 7.04 55.92 -35.72
N THR A 17 5.81 55.45 -35.44
CA THR A 17 5.46 54.03 -35.63
C THR A 17 5.54 53.63 -37.08
N MET A 18 5.04 54.45 -38.02
CA MET A 18 5.12 54.18 -39.46
C MET A 18 6.58 54.11 -39.94
N LYS A 19 7.44 55.05 -39.52
CA LYS A 19 8.88 55.02 -39.84
C LYS A 19 9.60 53.83 -39.22
N ALA A 20 9.20 53.41 -38.03
CA ALA A 20 9.74 52.21 -37.39
C ALA A 20 9.25 50.92 -38.08
N GLU A 21 8.04 50.91 -38.61
CA GLU A 21 7.47 49.82 -39.40
C GLU A 21 8.13 49.72 -40.79
N GLU A 22 8.42 50.83 -41.46
CA GLU A 22 9.21 50.84 -42.72
C GLU A 22 10.60 50.22 -42.54
N LYS A 23 11.23 50.41 -41.38
CA LYS A 23 12.52 49.80 -41.06
C LYS A 23 12.43 48.32 -40.69
N LYS A 24 11.25 47.84 -40.30
CA LYS A 24 11.02 46.43 -39.97
C LYS A 24 10.65 45.68 -41.23
N LYS A 25 11.24 44.48 -41.39
CA LYS A 25 10.75 43.54 -42.40
C LYS A 25 9.26 43.25 -42.15
N PRO A 26 8.45 43.07 -43.20
CA PRO A 26 7.05 42.70 -43.05
C PRO A 26 6.92 41.48 -42.13
N LYS A 27 5.81 41.39 -41.39
CA LYS A 27 5.53 40.22 -40.53
C LYS A 27 5.38 38.99 -41.43
N GLU A 28 6.47 38.27 -41.59
CA GLU A 28 6.50 36.99 -42.29
C GLU A 28 5.54 36.04 -41.57
N ARG A 29 4.66 35.40 -42.33
CA ARG A 29 3.84 34.30 -41.82
C ARG A 29 4.67 33.04 -41.89
N ARG A 30 4.50 32.16 -40.89
CA ARG A 30 5.12 30.85 -40.93
C ARG A 30 4.63 30.08 -42.17
N PRO A 31 5.52 29.37 -42.88
CA PRO A 31 5.12 28.44 -43.93
C PRO A 31 4.18 27.37 -43.38
N PHE A 32 3.28 26.85 -44.22
CA PHE A 32 2.36 25.78 -43.82
C PHE A 32 3.10 24.43 -43.70
N LEU A 33 4.03 24.18 -44.62
CA LEU A 33 4.85 22.97 -44.64
C LEU A 33 6.25 23.27 -44.11
N ALA A 34 6.66 22.56 -43.06
CA ALA A 34 8.01 22.69 -42.50
C ALA A 34 9.11 22.31 -43.51
N SER A 35 8.81 21.43 -44.47
CA SER A 35 9.75 20.98 -45.51
C SER A 35 10.20 22.10 -46.47
N GLU A 36 9.43 23.19 -46.59
CA GLU A 36 9.77 24.32 -47.45
C GLU A 36 10.94 25.14 -46.89
N CYS A 37 11.11 25.19 -45.56
CA CYS A 37 12.24 25.86 -44.95
C CYS A 37 13.53 25.05 -45.15
N ARG A 38 14.56 25.71 -45.67
CA ARG A 38 15.91 25.15 -45.86
C ARG A 38 16.95 25.73 -44.91
N ASP A 39 16.63 26.85 -44.27
CA ASP A 39 17.51 27.48 -43.29
C ASP A 39 17.17 27.02 -41.87
N LEU A 40 18.21 26.75 -41.09
CA LEU A 40 18.11 26.29 -39.71
C LEU A 40 17.68 27.42 -38.77
N ALA A 41 18.18 28.64 -38.97
CA ALA A 41 17.84 29.78 -38.12
C ALA A 41 16.36 30.19 -38.28
N GLU A 42 15.84 30.17 -39.51
CA GLU A 42 14.41 30.35 -39.77
C GLU A 42 13.56 29.25 -39.12
N ALA A 43 13.96 27.99 -39.21
CA ALA A 43 13.22 26.88 -38.61
C ALA A 43 13.13 27.02 -37.07
N ASP A 44 14.23 27.42 -36.42
CA ASP A 44 14.25 27.71 -34.98
C ASP A 44 13.37 28.93 -34.61
N LYS A 45 13.38 29.99 -35.43
CA LYS A 45 12.49 31.16 -35.26
C LYS A 45 11.02 30.75 -35.30
N TRP A 46 10.62 29.92 -36.27
CA TRP A 46 9.23 29.43 -36.38
C TRP A 46 8.85 28.52 -35.22
N ARG A 47 9.75 27.63 -34.79
CA ARG A 47 9.55 26.81 -33.58
C ARG A 47 9.31 27.68 -32.34
N GLN A 48 10.13 28.71 -32.13
CA GLN A 48 9.97 29.63 -30.99
C GLN A 48 8.66 30.41 -31.07
N GLN A 49 8.23 30.83 -32.26
CA GLN A 49 6.94 31.47 -32.44
C GLN A 49 5.79 30.54 -32.04
N ILE A 50 5.81 29.29 -32.48
CA ILE A 50 4.80 28.29 -32.10
C ILE A 50 4.78 28.09 -30.58
N MET A 51 5.95 28.01 -29.94
CA MET A 51 6.04 27.91 -28.47
C MET A 51 5.42 29.11 -27.74
N ARG A 52 5.60 30.33 -28.25
CA ARG A 52 4.96 31.54 -27.68
C ARG A 52 3.45 31.55 -27.90
N GLU A 53 2.97 31.06 -29.04
CA GLU A 53 1.54 30.91 -29.30
C GLU A 53 0.91 29.86 -28.37
N ILE A 54 1.57 28.71 -28.19
CA ILE A 54 1.17 27.69 -27.22
C ILE A 54 1.11 28.31 -25.81
N GLY A 55 2.17 28.99 -25.36
CA GLY A 55 2.21 29.60 -24.03
C GLY A 55 1.06 30.58 -23.77
N ARG A 56 0.70 31.41 -24.75
CA ARG A 56 -0.45 32.33 -24.65
C ARG A 56 -1.78 31.59 -24.52
N LYS A 57 -1.99 30.55 -25.32
CA LYS A 57 -3.23 29.75 -25.27
C LYS A 57 -3.31 28.89 -24.01
N VAL A 58 -2.19 28.36 -23.52
CA VAL A 58 -2.15 27.63 -22.25
C VAL A 58 -2.55 28.54 -21.10
N ALA A 59 -2.05 29.78 -21.06
CA ALA A 59 -2.46 30.77 -20.07
C ALA A 59 -3.95 31.13 -20.19
N GLU A 60 -4.50 31.15 -21.42
CA GLU A 60 -5.93 31.39 -21.63
C GLU A 60 -6.80 30.22 -21.15
N ILE A 61 -6.41 28.97 -21.42
CA ILE A 61 -7.13 27.75 -20.99
C ILE A 61 -7.12 27.56 -19.47
N GLN A 62 -6.12 28.09 -18.76
CA GLN A 62 -6.10 28.00 -17.30
C GLN A 62 -7.26 28.77 -16.64
N ASN A 63 -7.91 29.70 -17.35
CA ASN A 63 -9.07 30.40 -16.85
C ASN A 63 -10.32 29.51 -16.91
N GLU A 64 -10.74 28.96 -15.77
CA GLU A 64 -11.93 28.10 -15.64
C GLU A 64 -13.26 28.80 -15.95
N GLY A 65 -13.28 30.14 -15.93
CA GLY A 65 -14.45 30.94 -16.30
C GLY A 65 -14.70 31.06 -17.80
N LEU A 66 -13.83 30.52 -18.65
CA LEU A 66 -14.13 30.41 -20.08
C LEU A 66 -15.19 29.32 -20.29
N GLY A 67 -16.23 29.63 -21.07
CA GLY A 67 -17.27 28.65 -21.40
C GLY A 67 -16.70 27.37 -22.02
N GLU A 68 -17.36 26.24 -21.78
CA GLU A 68 -16.90 24.90 -22.16
C GLU A 68 -16.52 24.77 -23.65
N HIS A 69 -17.33 25.31 -24.56
CA HIS A 69 -17.04 25.26 -26.00
C HIS A 69 -15.71 25.95 -26.34
N ARG A 70 -15.46 27.11 -25.75
CA ARG A 70 -14.21 27.84 -25.96
C ARG A 70 -13.01 27.09 -25.39
N LEU A 71 -13.16 26.42 -24.26
CA LEU A 71 -12.11 25.56 -23.70
C LEU A 71 -11.78 24.40 -24.64
N ARG A 72 -12.79 23.78 -25.28
CA ARG A 72 -12.61 22.72 -26.28
C ARG A 72 -11.86 23.23 -27.51
N ASP A 73 -12.30 24.35 -28.08
CA ASP A 73 -11.66 24.97 -29.25
C ASP A 73 -10.20 25.34 -28.97
N LEU A 74 -9.93 25.99 -27.83
CA LEU A 74 -8.57 26.34 -27.43
C LEU A 74 -7.70 25.08 -27.25
N ASN A 75 -8.26 24.01 -26.68
CA ASN A 75 -7.54 22.75 -26.49
C ASN A 75 -7.17 22.09 -27.84
N ASP A 76 -8.10 22.10 -28.80
CA ASP A 76 -7.85 21.63 -30.17
C ASP A 76 -6.78 22.46 -30.88
N GLU A 77 -6.84 23.78 -30.71
CA GLU A 77 -5.84 24.69 -31.27
C GLU A 77 -4.45 24.46 -30.67
N ILE A 78 -4.34 24.24 -29.35
CA ILE A 78 -3.05 23.90 -28.72
C ILE A 78 -2.54 22.56 -29.25
N ASN A 79 -3.40 21.54 -29.33
CA ASN A 79 -3.00 20.24 -29.87
C ASN A 79 -2.52 20.36 -31.32
N LYS A 80 -3.17 21.19 -32.15
CA LYS A 80 -2.73 21.49 -33.51
C LYS A 80 -1.34 22.15 -33.52
N LEU A 81 -1.11 23.16 -32.67
CA LEU A 81 0.19 23.81 -32.55
C LEU A 81 1.29 22.86 -32.06
N ILE A 82 0.99 21.92 -31.16
CA ILE A 82 1.96 20.92 -30.69
C ILE A 82 2.34 19.94 -31.81
N ARG A 83 1.39 19.53 -32.66
CA ARG A 83 1.71 18.72 -33.84
C ARG A 83 2.59 19.50 -34.80
N GLU A 84 2.23 20.75 -35.10
CA GLU A 84 3.03 21.66 -35.93
C GLU A 84 4.45 21.82 -35.38
N LYS A 85 4.61 22.07 -34.07
CA LYS A 85 5.91 22.09 -33.37
C LYS A 85 6.70 20.81 -33.64
N GLY A 86 6.06 19.64 -33.55
CA GLY A 86 6.72 18.36 -33.84
C GLY A 86 7.20 18.21 -35.29
N HIS A 87 6.49 18.80 -36.27
CA HIS A 87 6.95 18.86 -37.66
C HIS A 87 8.18 19.76 -37.81
N TRP A 88 8.17 20.94 -37.18
CA TRP A 88 9.32 21.85 -37.16
C TRP A 88 10.53 21.26 -36.43
N GLU A 89 10.33 20.55 -35.31
CA GLU A 89 11.43 19.89 -34.59
C GLU A 89 12.06 18.76 -35.40
N ARG A 90 11.26 17.97 -36.13
CA ARG A 90 11.80 17.00 -37.10
C ARG A 90 12.58 17.67 -38.22
N ARG A 91 12.06 18.79 -38.75
CA ARG A 91 12.77 19.53 -39.80
C ARG A 91 14.10 20.08 -39.32
N ILE A 92 14.17 20.61 -38.10
CA ILE A 92 15.43 21.09 -37.52
C ILE A 92 16.44 19.96 -37.40
N ILE A 93 16.01 18.76 -37.01
CA ILE A 93 16.87 17.57 -36.97
C ILE A 93 17.35 17.20 -38.38
N GLU A 94 16.48 17.20 -39.39
CA GLU A 94 16.86 16.93 -40.79
C GLU A 94 17.88 17.95 -41.34
N LEU A 95 17.79 19.21 -40.92
CA LEU A 95 18.75 20.27 -41.29
C LEU A 95 20.06 20.21 -40.47
N GLY A 96 20.24 19.20 -39.62
CA GLY A 96 21.45 19.02 -38.80
C GLY A 96 21.46 19.82 -37.49
N GLY A 97 20.31 20.30 -37.03
CA GLY A 97 20.17 21.07 -35.81
C GLY A 97 19.97 20.25 -34.53
N PRO A 98 19.83 20.93 -33.38
CA PRO A 98 19.65 20.29 -32.09
C PRO A 98 18.37 19.44 -32.00
N ASN A 99 18.45 18.30 -31.33
CA ASN A 99 17.29 17.43 -31.12
C ASN A 99 16.47 17.85 -29.89
N TYR A 100 15.53 18.75 -30.11
CA TYR A 100 14.62 19.25 -29.07
C TYR A 100 13.63 18.20 -28.54
N THR A 101 13.35 17.12 -29.28
CA THR A 101 12.40 16.08 -28.83
C THR A 101 12.93 15.25 -27.67
N LYS A 102 14.27 15.05 -27.61
CA LYS A 102 14.91 14.34 -26.50
C LYS A 102 14.93 15.14 -25.21
N HIS A 103 14.95 16.48 -25.31
CA HIS A 103 15.05 17.37 -24.16
C HIS A 103 13.70 17.93 -23.72
N SER A 104 12.61 17.63 -24.43
CA SER A 104 11.28 17.93 -23.90
C SER A 104 11.00 16.98 -22.74
N ALA A 105 11.05 17.50 -21.52
CA ALA A 105 10.47 16.81 -20.37
C ALA A 105 9.04 16.40 -20.72
N LYS A 106 8.65 15.16 -20.38
CA LYS A 106 7.24 14.75 -20.47
C LYS A 106 6.46 15.82 -19.71
N MET A 107 5.58 16.54 -20.41
CA MET A 107 4.80 17.63 -19.84
C MET A 107 3.88 17.02 -18.78
N THR A 108 4.32 17.03 -17.53
CA THR A 108 3.53 16.72 -16.34
C THR A 108 2.98 18.04 -15.83
N ASP A 109 1.70 18.06 -15.47
CA ASP A 109 1.11 19.24 -14.85
C ASP A 109 1.74 19.55 -13.49
N LEU A 110 1.41 20.72 -12.92
CA LEU A 110 1.78 21.14 -11.57
C LEU A 110 1.43 20.07 -10.50
N GLU A 111 0.44 19.22 -10.79
CA GLU A 111 -0.05 18.12 -9.95
C GLU A 111 0.61 16.76 -10.27
N GLY A 112 1.63 16.72 -11.14
CA GLY A 112 2.31 15.48 -11.52
C GLY A 112 1.47 14.53 -12.39
N ASN A 113 0.24 14.91 -12.73
CA ASN A 113 -0.64 14.11 -13.57
C ASN A 113 -0.21 14.15 -15.04
N ILE A 114 -0.20 12.97 -15.67
CA ILE A 114 0.07 12.80 -17.10
C ILE A 114 -1.05 13.52 -17.87
N VAL A 115 -0.68 14.50 -18.70
CA VAL A 115 -1.61 15.33 -19.51
C VAL A 115 -2.14 14.56 -20.72
N ASP A 116 -1.47 13.46 -21.07
CA ASP A 116 -1.71 12.69 -22.27
C ASP A 116 -2.70 11.56 -22.01
N VAL A 117 -3.82 11.54 -22.75
CA VAL A 117 -4.65 10.34 -22.84
C VAL A 117 -3.89 9.32 -23.71
N PRO A 118 -3.57 8.12 -23.20
CA PRO A 118 -2.89 7.10 -23.97
C PRO A 118 -3.66 6.81 -25.25
N ASN A 119 -3.00 6.91 -26.42
CA ASN A 119 -3.64 6.58 -27.69
C ASN A 119 -3.99 5.08 -27.68
N PRO A 120 -5.28 4.69 -27.83
CA PRO A 120 -5.68 3.28 -27.86
C PRO A 120 -4.98 2.48 -28.96
N SER A 121 -4.54 3.15 -30.03
CA SER A 121 -3.86 2.54 -31.17
C SER A 121 -2.34 2.39 -30.97
N GLY A 122 -1.76 2.93 -29.89
CA GLY A 122 -0.31 2.87 -29.62
C GLY A 122 0.57 3.62 -30.63
N ARG A 123 0.00 4.16 -31.72
CA ARG A 123 0.70 4.95 -32.73
C ARG A 123 0.67 6.43 -32.41
N GLY A 124 1.77 6.91 -31.85
CA GLY A 124 2.09 8.34 -31.76
C GLY A 124 1.46 9.06 -30.56
N PRO A 125 1.73 10.38 -30.46
CA PRO A 125 1.34 11.19 -29.31
C PRO A 125 -0.18 11.25 -29.21
N GLY A 126 -0.72 10.88 -28.05
CA GLY A 126 -2.15 10.95 -27.77
C GLY A 126 -2.70 12.38 -27.76
N TYR A 127 -4.03 12.48 -27.77
CA TYR A 127 -4.71 13.76 -27.58
C TYR A 127 -4.50 14.24 -26.14
N ARG A 128 -4.24 15.54 -25.97
CA ARG A 128 -3.89 16.13 -24.67
C ARG A 128 -4.95 17.12 -24.23
N TYR A 129 -5.21 17.18 -22.93
CA TYR A 129 -6.11 18.15 -22.34
C TYR A 129 -5.32 19.06 -21.42
N PHE A 130 -5.35 20.37 -21.63
CA PHE A 130 -4.59 21.34 -20.83
C PHE A 130 -5.49 22.07 -19.82
N GLY A 131 -4.96 22.39 -18.64
CA GLY A 131 -5.62 23.28 -17.67
C GLY A 131 -7.11 22.95 -17.41
N ALA A 132 -7.98 23.97 -17.54
CA ALA A 132 -9.42 23.80 -17.32
C ALA A 132 -10.09 22.82 -18.29
N ALA A 133 -9.50 22.55 -19.46
CA ALA A 133 -10.05 21.56 -20.40
C ALA A 133 -10.07 20.13 -19.82
N LYS A 134 -9.25 19.85 -18.79
CA LYS A 134 -9.29 18.56 -18.05
C LYS A 134 -10.53 18.40 -17.17
N LYS A 135 -11.11 19.52 -16.73
CA LYS A 135 -12.29 19.55 -15.84
C LYS A 135 -13.61 19.44 -16.62
N LEU A 136 -13.54 19.42 -17.96
CA LEU A 136 -14.72 19.30 -18.80
C LEU A 136 -15.47 17.98 -18.52
N PRO A 137 -16.82 17.99 -18.57
CA PRO A 137 -17.62 16.77 -18.48
C PRO A 137 -17.18 15.74 -19.52
N GLY A 138 -17.07 14.47 -19.12
CA GLY A 138 -16.56 13.35 -19.92
C GLY A 138 -15.04 13.27 -20.05
N VAL A 139 -14.31 14.39 -20.08
CA VAL A 139 -12.83 14.39 -20.05
C VAL A 139 -12.34 14.12 -18.64
N ARG A 140 -12.98 14.72 -17.65
CA ARG A 140 -12.67 14.56 -16.24
C ARG A 140 -12.67 13.08 -15.81
N GLU A 141 -13.64 12.31 -16.30
CA GLU A 141 -13.77 10.87 -16.04
C GLU A 141 -12.59 10.06 -16.59
N LEU A 142 -11.95 10.52 -17.69
CA LEU A 142 -10.77 9.85 -18.25
C LEU A 142 -9.52 10.02 -17.37
N PHE A 143 -9.46 11.10 -16.58
CA PHE A 143 -8.32 11.42 -15.71
C PHE A 143 -8.56 11.05 -14.24
N GLU A 144 -9.81 10.95 -13.80
CA GLU A 144 -10.16 10.40 -12.49
C GLU A 144 -9.80 8.92 -12.45
N LYS A 145 -8.56 8.64 -12.07
CA LYS A 145 -8.14 7.27 -11.79
C LYS A 145 -9.08 6.72 -10.73
N PRO A 146 -9.69 5.53 -10.95
CA PRO A 146 -10.43 4.89 -9.88
C PRO A 146 -9.51 4.79 -8.67
N PRO A 147 -9.99 5.11 -7.46
CA PRO A 147 -9.17 5.09 -6.27
C PRO A 147 -8.46 3.74 -6.22
N GLU A 148 -7.13 3.74 -6.14
CA GLU A 148 -6.36 2.50 -6.10
C GLU A 148 -6.90 1.67 -4.95
N LEU A 149 -7.68 0.64 -5.29
CA LEU A 149 -8.21 -0.29 -4.30
C LEU A 149 -6.99 -0.83 -3.59
N ARG A 150 -6.85 -0.51 -2.31
CA ARG A 150 -5.75 -1.01 -1.48
C ARG A 150 -5.72 -2.52 -1.69
N LYS A 151 -4.68 -3.00 -2.38
CA LYS A 151 -4.53 -4.43 -2.66
C LYS A 151 -4.56 -5.11 -1.30
N ARG A 152 -5.55 -6.00 -1.09
CA ARG A 152 -5.55 -6.83 0.12
C ARG A 152 -4.23 -7.58 0.14
N ARG A 153 -3.62 -7.68 1.32
CA ARG A 153 -2.36 -8.41 1.49
C ARG A 153 -2.56 -9.81 0.90
N THR A 154 -1.69 -10.19 -0.04
CA THR A 154 -1.76 -11.52 -0.61
C THR A 154 -1.33 -12.53 0.44
N ARG A 155 -1.72 -13.80 0.28
CA ARG A 155 -1.30 -14.87 1.22
C ARG A 155 0.23 -14.93 1.32
N TYR A 156 0.93 -14.67 0.22
CA TYR A 156 2.38 -14.55 0.17
C TYR A 156 2.92 -13.40 1.03
N ASP A 157 2.31 -12.22 0.99
CA ASP A 157 2.72 -11.06 1.83
C ASP A 157 2.45 -11.28 3.33
N ILE A 158 1.55 -12.19 3.66
CA ILE A 158 1.26 -12.63 5.03
C ILE A 158 2.32 -13.63 5.45
N TYR A 159 2.54 -14.70 4.67
CA TYR A 159 3.56 -15.71 4.96
C TYR A 159 4.97 -15.14 5.02
N LYS A 160 5.29 -14.12 4.22
CA LYS A 160 6.60 -13.44 4.28
C LYS A 160 6.86 -12.75 5.63
N ARG A 161 5.81 -12.41 6.38
CA ARG A 161 5.90 -11.82 7.72
C ARG A 161 5.74 -12.83 8.84
N ILE A 162 5.34 -14.06 8.53
CA ILE A 162 5.30 -15.15 9.49
C ILE A 162 6.73 -15.68 9.56
N ASP A 163 7.45 -15.28 10.60
CA ASP A 163 8.81 -15.70 10.89
C ASP A 163 8.83 -16.82 11.92
N ALA A 164 10.03 -17.33 12.24
CA ALA A 164 10.20 -18.36 13.27
C ALA A 164 9.68 -17.90 14.65
N SER A 165 9.68 -16.58 14.89
CA SER A 165 9.15 -15.95 16.10
C SER A 165 7.63 -16.17 16.24
N TYR A 166 6.86 -16.16 15.14
CA TYR A 166 5.43 -16.49 15.18
C TYR A 166 5.14 -17.92 15.68
N TYR A 167 6.06 -18.85 15.46
CA TYR A 167 5.97 -20.23 15.91
C TYR A 167 6.63 -20.46 17.28
N GLY A 168 7.07 -19.40 17.97
CA GLY A 168 7.63 -19.50 19.32
C GLY A 168 9.04 -20.07 19.40
N TYR A 169 9.73 -20.30 18.27
CA TYR A 169 11.11 -20.85 18.27
C TYR A 169 12.15 -19.92 18.89
N ARG A 170 11.78 -18.70 19.28
CA ARG A 170 12.65 -17.71 19.92
C ARG A 170 12.19 -17.30 21.32
N ASP A 171 11.10 -17.88 21.83
CA ASP A 171 10.56 -17.52 23.14
C ASP A 171 11.50 -17.93 24.28
N ASP A 172 12.33 -18.96 24.06
CA ASP A 172 13.38 -19.38 24.99
C ASP A 172 14.55 -18.36 25.09
N GLU A 173 14.73 -17.52 24.07
CA GLU A 173 15.81 -16.50 24.02
C GLU A 173 15.43 -15.19 24.73
N ASP A 174 14.17 -15.03 25.18
CA ASP A 174 13.70 -13.82 25.86
C ASP A 174 14.26 -13.66 27.29
N GLY A 175 15.00 -14.66 27.80
CA GLY A 175 15.66 -14.63 29.11
C GLY A 175 14.68 -14.62 30.30
N ILE A 176 13.39 -14.80 30.04
CA ILE A 176 12.36 -14.97 31.07
C ILE A 176 12.51 -16.33 31.75
N LEU A 177 12.79 -17.36 30.95
CA LEU A 177 12.97 -18.73 31.43
C LEU A 177 14.14 -18.83 32.41
N GLU A 178 15.30 -18.28 32.07
CA GLU A 178 16.51 -18.26 32.91
C GLU A 178 16.26 -17.63 34.30
N LYS A 179 15.44 -16.56 34.37
CA LYS A 179 15.08 -15.90 35.64
C LYS A 179 14.18 -16.75 36.53
N LEU A 180 13.37 -17.64 35.93
CA LEU A 180 12.46 -18.52 36.64
C LEU A 180 13.13 -19.84 37.03
N GLU A 181 13.98 -20.38 36.15
CA GLU A 181 14.71 -21.63 36.38
C GLU A 181 15.81 -21.48 37.43
N GLY A 182 16.57 -20.38 37.43
CA GLY A 182 17.63 -20.14 38.42
C GLY A 182 17.21 -20.36 39.89
N PRO A 183 16.17 -19.69 40.42
CA PRO A 183 15.73 -19.88 41.80
C PRO A 183 15.10 -21.27 42.03
N ALA A 184 14.57 -21.93 41.01
CA ALA A 184 14.04 -23.27 41.12
C ALA A 184 15.17 -24.31 41.19
N GLU A 185 16.20 -24.16 40.34
CA GLU A 185 17.39 -24.99 40.32
C GLU A 185 18.20 -24.86 41.62
N GLU A 186 18.35 -23.64 42.15
CA GLU A 186 19.00 -23.42 43.45
C GLU A 186 18.28 -24.12 44.60
N LYS A 187 16.94 -24.10 44.60
CA LYS A 187 16.13 -24.83 45.60
C LYS A 187 16.32 -26.34 45.49
N MET A 188 16.28 -26.88 44.27
CA MET A 188 16.50 -28.31 44.05
C MET A 188 17.92 -28.72 44.43
N ARG A 189 18.93 -27.92 44.07
CA ARG A 189 20.32 -28.16 44.45
C ARG A 189 20.52 -28.09 45.96
N ALA A 190 19.85 -27.15 46.65
CA ALA A 190 19.90 -27.04 48.10
C ALA A 190 19.26 -28.24 48.80
N ALA A 191 18.12 -28.74 48.29
CA ALA A 191 17.48 -29.96 48.78
C ALA A 191 18.41 -31.18 48.62
N ALA A 192 18.94 -31.40 47.41
CA ALA A 192 19.88 -32.49 47.14
C ALA A 192 21.17 -32.40 47.98
N MET A 193 21.68 -31.19 48.24
CA MET A 193 22.84 -31.01 49.13
C MET A 193 22.51 -31.31 50.59
N ALA A 194 21.29 -30.97 51.05
CA ALA A 194 20.85 -31.27 52.40
C ALA A 194 20.70 -32.79 52.61
N GLU A 195 20.08 -33.48 51.65
CA GLU A 195 19.97 -34.94 51.62
C GLU A 195 21.36 -35.58 51.62
N TRP A 196 22.29 -35.09 50.79
CA TRP A 196 23.67 -35.58 50.76
C TRP A 196 24.41 -35.37 52.09
N MET A 197 24.23 -34.22 52.76
CA MET A 197 24.85 -33.95 54.07
C MET A 197 24.30 -34.87 55.15
N VAL A 198 22.99 -35.11 55.19
CA VAL A 198 22.36 -36.09 56.10
C VAL A 198 22.95 -37.48 55.86
N MET A 199 23.07 -37.89 54.59
CA MET A 199 23.71 -39.15 54.22
C MET A 199 25.18 -39.23 54.61
N GLU A 200 25.93 -38.12 54.52
CA GLU A 200 27.33 -38.07 54.92
C GLU A 200 27.50 -38.17 56.45
N GLU A 201 26.60 -37.57 57.22
CA GLU A 201 26.56 -37.65 58.69
C GLU A 201 26.26 -39.07 59.16
N ILE A 202 25.23 -39.71 58.59
CA ILE A 202 24.92 -41.12 58.82
C ILE A 202 26.15 -42.01 58.51
N LYS A 203 26.84 -41.74 57.39
CA LYS A 203 28.05 -42.47 57.00
C LYS A 203 29.23 -42.22 57.95
N LYS A 204 29.37 -41.01 58.49
CA LYS A 204 30.40 -40.67 59.50
C LYS A 204 30.12 -41.30 60.86
N GLU A 205 28.86 -41.34 61.29
CA GLU A 205 28.44 -42.02 62.51
C GLU A 205 28.65 -43.53 62.41
N ALA A 206 28.26 -44.15 61.28
CA ALA A 206 28.57 -45.55 61.01
C ALA A 206 30.09 -45.82 61.05
N ARG A 207 30.92 -44.93 60.47
CA ARG A 207 32.39 -45.03 60.54
C ARG A 207 32.96 -44.84 61.95
N ARG A 208 32.36 -43.98 62.79
CA ARG A 208 32.77 -43.79 64.19
C ARG A 208 32.39 -44.99 65.06
N ALA A 209 31.21 -45.57 64.87
CA ALA A 209 30.76 -46.77 65.58
C ALA A 209 31.64 -48.00 65.27
N VAL A 210 32.05 -48.16 64.01
CA VAL A 210 33.02 -49.20 63.60
C VAL A 210 34.39 -49.01 64.29
N LYS A 211 34.76 -47.78 64.65
CA LYS A 211 36.03 -47.45 65.31
C LYS A 211 35.97 -47.60 66.85
N SER A 212 34.78 -47.58 67.45
CA SER A 212 34.56 -47.79 68.90
C SER A 212 34.24 -49.25 69.28
N GLY A 213 34.12 -50.16 68.31
CA GLY A 213 33.99 -51.59 68.56
C GLY A 213 32.61 -52.06 69.03
N GLU A 214 31.59 -51.19 68.99
CA GLU A 214 30.18 -51.59 69.10
C GLU A 214 29.62 -51.90 67.71
N VAL A 215 29.04 -53.09 67.57
CA VAL A 215 28.36 -53.51 66.33
C VAL A 215 27.12 -52.66 66.16
N ALA A 216 27.21 -51.60 65.36
CA ALA A 216 26.08 -50.77 65.01
C ALA A 216 25.12 -51.55 64.10
N THR A 217 23.92 -51.84 64.59
CA THR A 217 22.76 -52.14 63.75
C THR A 217 22.50 -50.92 62.87
N VAL A 218 22.46 -51.13 61.56
CA VAL A 218 22.17 -50.09 60.55
C VAL A 218 20.95 -49.29 61.02
N SER A 219 21.12 -47.98 61.25
CA SER A 219 20.01 -47.14 61.71
C SER A 219 18.95 -47.07 60.61
N ALA A 220 17.67 -47.10 61.01
CA ALA A 220 16.52 -47.11 60.11
C ALA A 220 16.55 -45.98 59.05
N ALA A 221 17.16 -44.83 59.38
CA ALA A 221 17.32 -43.71 58.46
C ALA A 221 18.18 -44.03 57.22
N ALA A 222 19.18 -44.91 57.32
CA ALA A 222 20.00 -45.31 56.16
C ALA A 222 19.26 -46.30 55.24
N ALA A 223 18.29 -47.06 55.78
CA ALA A 223 17.48 -48.00 55.03
C ALA A 223 16.28 -47.31 54.36
N GLU A 224 15.77 -46.22 54.92
CA GLU A 224 14.67 -45.42 54.36
C GLU A 224 15.12 -44.61 53.13
N ILE A 225 16.30 -44.00 53.16
CA ILE A 225 16.83 -43.17 52.06
C ILE A 225 17.23 -44.01 50.82
N LEU A 226 17.71 -45.24 51.00
CA LEU A 226 18.00 -46.17 49.91
C LEU A 226 16.72 -46.73 49.25
N PHE A 227 15.58 -46.66 49.95
CA PHE A 227 14.28 -47.10 49.42
C PHE A 227 13.56 -45.95 48.70
N GLU A 228 13.73 -44.70 49.15
CA GLU A 228 13.23 -43.49 48.45
C GLU A 228 13.88 -43.29 47.07
N GLU A 229 15.19 -43.50 46.91
CA GLU A 229 15.86 -43.39 45.59
C GLU A 229 15.34 -44.43 44.56
N GLU A 230 14.95 -45.63 45.00
CA GLU A 230 14.34 -46.64 44.12
C GLU A 230 12.86 -46.31 43.81
N GLU A 231 12.12 -45.72 44.76
CA GLU A 231 10.74 -45.29 44.52
C GLU A 231 10.65 -44.06 43.59
N ASP A 232 11.57 -43.09 43.72
CA ASP A 232 11.57 -41.87 42.90
C ASP A 232 11.87 -42.15 41.42
N VAL A 233 12.78 -43.08 41.11
CA VAL A 233 13.08 -43.52 39.72
C VAL A 233 11.88 -44.25 39.10
N VAL A 234 11.12 -45.00 39.91
CA VAL A 234 9.93 -45.73 39.45
C VAL A 234 8.71 -44.79 39.29
N GLU A 235 8.59 -43.76 40.13
CA GLU A 235 7.61 -42.67 39.98
C GLU A 235 7.87 -41.83 38.73
N GLU A 236 9.13 -41.53 38.42
CA GLU A 236 9.50 -40.73 37.26
C GLU A 236 9.25 -41.49 35.94
N GLU A 237 9.54 -42.80 35.87
CA GLU A 237 9.16 -43.67 34.74
C GLU A 237 7.63 -43.79 34.57
N ARG A 238 6.87 -43.83 35.67
CA ARG A 238 5.39 -43.84 35.61
C ARG A 238 4.84 -42.52 35.09
N ARG A 239 5.33 -41.38 35.58
CA ARG A 239 4.94 -40.05 35.10
C ARG A 239 5.35 -39.79 33.64
N ALA A 240 6.43 -40.41 33.17
CA ALA A 240 6.83 -40.37 31.76
C ALA A 240 5.85 -41.16 30.88
N LYS A 241 5.45 -42.36 31.29
CA LYS A 241 4.42 -43.15 30.62
C LYS A 241 3.04 -42.48 30.63
N GLU A 242 2.66 -41.86 31.74
CA GLU A 242 1.39 -41.10 31.82
C GLU A 242 1.41 -39.89 30.87
N ARG A 243 2.54 -39.18 30.74
CA ARG A 243 2.68 -38.09 29.76
C ARG A 243 2.67 -38.55 28.30
N GLU A 244 3.20 -39.74 28.00
CA GLU A 244 3.08 -40.34 26.66
C GLU A 244 1.64 -40.78 26.37
N GLU A 245 0.96 -41.38 27.34
CA GLU A 245 -0.46 -41.75 27.23
C GLU A 245 -1.40 -40.54 27.11
N GLU A 246 -1.08 -39.40 27.74
CA GLU A 246 -1.84 -38.16 27.57
C GLU A 246 -1.68 -37.55 26.18
N LYS A 247 -0.49 -37.66 25.56
CA LYS A 247 -0.26 -37.24 24.17
C LYS A 247 -1.00 -38.13 23.17
N GLU A 248 -1.11 -39.43 23.44
CA GLU A 248 -1.93 -40.34 22.62
C GLU A 248 -3.44 -40.11 22.79
N LYS A 249 -3.86 -39.51 23.91
CA LYS A 249 -5.27 -39.17 24.22
C LYS A 249 -5.63 -37.72 23.89
N GLU A 250 -4.87 -37.02 23.04
CA GLU A 250 -5.32 -35.74 22.46
C GLU A 250 -6.55 -35.96 21.57
N PHE A 251 -7.73 -35.84 22.19
CA PHE A 251 -9.03 -35.99 21.56
C PHE A 251 -9.30 -34.81 20.63
N VAL A 252 -8.91 -34.94 19.35
CA VAL A 252 -9.20 -33.93 18.32
C VAL A 252 -10.69 -33.97 17.96
N VAL A 253 -11.50 -33.17 18.67
CA VAL A 253 -12.89 -32.89 18.29
C VAL A 253 -12.87 -32.01 17.06
N HIS A 254 -13.09 -32.60 15.88
CA HIS A 254 -13.34 -31.83 14.68
C HIS A 254 -14.70 -31.14 14.81
N VAL A 255 -14.68 -29.87 15.25
CA VAL A 255 -15.85 -29.01 15.19
C VAL A 255 -16.15 -28.76 13.71
N PRO A 256 -17.31 -29.17 13.18
CA PRO A 256 -17.66 -28.89 11.80
C PRO A 256 -17.77 -27.36 11.63
N LEU A 257 -16.78 -26.78 10.97
CA LEU A 257 -16.77 -25.37 10.62
C LEU A 257 -17.71 -25.16 9.43
N PRO A 258 -18.69 -24.24 9.53
CA PRO A 258 -19.59 -23.93 8.42
C PRO A 258 -18.81 -23.44 7.20
N ASP A 259 -19.25 -23.85 6.01
CA ASP A 259 -18.66 -23.41 4.75
C ASP A 259 -18.85 -21.90 4.54
N GLU A 260 -17.96 -21.26 3.77
CA GLU A 260 -18.02 -19.81 3.48
C GLU A 260 -19.39 -19.36 2.97
N LYS A 261 -20.06 -20.20 2.17
CA LYS A 261 -21.41 -19.94 1.64
C LYS A 261 -22.50 -19.95 2.71
N GLU A 262 -22.33 -20.74 3.76
CA GLU A 262 -23.28 -20.81 4.88
C GLU A 262 -23.12 -19.58 5.78
N ILE A 263 -21.87 -19.16 6.00
CA ILE A 263 -21.53 -17.94 6.72
C ILE A 263 -22.14 -16.72 6.00
N GLU A 264 -21.98 -16.64 4.69
CA GLU A 264 -22.56 -15.54 3.90
C GLU A 264 -24.08 -15.49 4.00
N LYS A 265 -24.78 -16.63 3.89
CA LYS A 265 -26.24 -16.69 4.05
C LYS A 265 -26.67 -16.23 5.44
N MET A 266 -26.03 -16.72 6.48
CA MET A 266 -26.34 -16.30 7.86
C MET A 266 -26.08 -14.81 8.10
N VAL A 267 -25.01 -14.25 7.52
CA VAL A 267 -24.72 -12.82 7.61
C VAL A 267 -25.76 -11.99 6.86
N VAL A 268 -26.20 -12.43 5.68
CA VAL A 268 -27.26 -11.76 4.91
C VAL A 268 -28.58 -11.81 5.66
N GLU A 269 -28.95 -12.95 6.24
CA GLU A 269 -30.16 -13.10 7.04
C GLU A 269 -30.13 -12.20 8.29
N LYS A 270 -29.01 -12.18 9.03
CA LYS A 270 -28.84 -11.27 10.18
C LYS A 270 -28.99 -9.81 9.79
N LYS A 271 -28.34 -9.37 8.70
CA LYS A 271 -28.47 -7.99 8.21
C LYS A 271 -29.88 -7.68 7.75
N LYS A 272 -30.57 -8.63 7.10
CA LYS A 272 -31.96 -8.49 6.70
C LYS A 272 -32.87 -8.33 7.92
N MET A 273 -32.67 -9.13 8.96
CA MET A 273 -33.40 -9.03 10.22
C MET A 273 -33.14 -7.69 10.93
N GLU A 274 -31.89 -7.23 10.99
CA GLU A 274 -31.54 -5.93 11.58
C GLU A 274 -32.16 -4.74 10.82
N LEU A 275 -32.22 -4.81 9.50
CA LEU A 275 -32.86 -3.77 8.69
C LEU A 275 -34.38 -3.80 8.87
N LEU A 276 -34.98 -4.98 8.90
CA LEU A 276 -36.40 -5.13 9.20
C LEU A 276 -36.72 -4.60 10.61
N SER A 277 -35.91 -4.91 11.62
CA SER A 277 -36.13 -4.39 12.97
C SER A 277 -35.97 -2.87 13.08
N LYS A 278 -35.12 -2.26 12.23
CA LYS A 278 -34.86 -0.81 12.25
C LYS A 278 -35.86 -0.01 11.43
N TYR A 279 -36.41 -0.58 10.37
CA TYR A 279 -37.13 0.17 9.35
C TYR A 279 -38.51 -0.40 8.99
N ALA A 280 -38.87 -1.60 9.43
CA ALA A 280 -40.22 -2.12 9.21
C ALA A 280 -41.16 -1.70 10.34
N SER A 281 -42.39 -1.33 9.97
CA SER A 281 -43.49 -1.17 10.91
C SER A 281 -43.98 -2.54 11.39
N GLU A 282 -44.48 -2.62 12.62
CA GLU A 282 -44.95 -3.86 13.26
C GLU A 282 -45.99 -4.59 12.38
N ASN A 283 -46.94 -3.85 11.79
CA ASN A 283 -47.95 -4.39 10.88
C ASN A 283 -47.37 -5.09 9.63
N LEU A 284 -46.28 -4.55 9.05
CA LEU A 284 -45.67 -5.12 7.85
C LEU A 284 -44.93 -6.44 8.17
N VAL A 285 -44.40 -6.54 9.39
CA VAL A 285 -43.75 -7.78 9.87
C VAL A 285 -44.80 -8.86 10.11
N GLU A 286 -45.96 -8.52 10.67
CA GLU A 286 -47.09 -9.43 10.89
C GLU A 286 -47.66 -9.96 9.57
N GLU A 287 -47.95 -9.09 8.61
CA GLU A 287 -48.41 -9.48 7.26
C GLU A 287 -47.40 -10.41 6.55
N GLN A 288 -46.10 -10.16 6.74
CA GLN A 288 -45.05 -11.02 6.20
C GLN A 288 -45.02 -12.40 6.87
N ILE A 289 -45.26 -12.47 8.18
CA ILE A 289 -45.31 -13.73 8.93
C ILE A 289 -46.53 -14.55 8.49
N GLU A 290 -47.70 -13.92 8.36
CA GLU A 290 -48.92 -14.55 7.86
C GLU A 290 -48.75 -15.06 6.43
N ALA A 291 -48.17 -14.24 5.53
CA ALA A 291 -47.89 -14.65 4.15
C ALA A 291 -46.92 -15.84 4.08
N LYS A 292 -45.88 -15.88 4.93
CA LYS A 292 -44.95 -17.02 5.00
C LYS A 292 -45.61 -18.28 5.54
N ALA A 293 -46.51 -18.16 6.51
CA ALA A 293 -47.29 -19.27 7.04
C ALA A 293 -48.24 -19.84 5.97
N MET A 294 -48.89 -18.97 5.19
CA MET A 294 -49.75 -19.38 4.06
C MET A 294 -48.97 -20.07 2.94
N LEU A 295 -47.71 -19.69 2.72
CA LEU A 295 -46.83 -20.31 1.73
C LEU A 295 -46.13 -21.58 2.24
N ASN A 296 -46.33 -21.97 3.51
CA ASN A 296 -45.73 -23.13 4.16
C ASN A 296 -44.19 -23.16 4.07
N ILE A 297 -43.57 -21.97 4.03
CA ILE A 297 -42.11 -21.80 4.00
C ILE A 297 -41.65 -21.64 5.45
N GLN A 298 -41.63 -22.74 6.20
CA GLN A 298 -40.95 -22.81 7.48
C GLN A 298 -39.61 -23.53 7.30
N ARG A 299 -38.54 -22.76 7.32
CA ARG A 299 -37.17 -23.21 7.58
C ARG A 299 -36.45 -22.12 8.34
#